data_AF-A0A5C9AEA2-F1
#
_entry.id   AF-A0A5C9AEA2-F1
#
_cell.length_a   1.000
_cell.length_b   1.000
_cell.length_c   1.000
_cell.angle_alpha   90.00
_cell.angle_beta   90.00
_cell.angle_gamma   90.00
#
_symmetry.space_group_name_H-M   'P 1'
#
loop_
_entity.id
_entity.type
_entity.pdbx_description
1 polymer ?
#
loop_
_entity_poly.entity_id
_entity_poly.type
_entity_poly.pdbx_seq_one_letter_code
_entity_poly.pdbx_strand_id
1 'polypeptide(L)'
;MLEQIKADLRAPKTNTDDEERQTAVGGPSLEYLDKVARERAANRRADAALWIEQRREEIADIVDTGGYGDVDTEGVSNDPWLEQDLDEDEEEDEEVTRKLYGDDD
;
A
#
# COMPACT_ATOMS: atom_id res chain seq x y z
N MET A 1 2.32 44.80 -17.84
CA MET A 1 2.96 43.94 -16.81
C MET A 1 3.70 44.75 -15.74
N LEU A 2 4.67 45.60 -16.10
CA LEU A 2 5.43 46.42 -15.12
C LEU A 2 4.58 47.43 -14.33
N GLU A 3 3.56 48.04 -14.96
CA GLU A 3 2.65 48.94 -14.25
C GLU A 3 1.77 48.23 -13.22
N GLN A 4 1.40 46.96 -13.48
CA GLN A 4 0.63 46.15 -12.54
C GLN A 4 1.46 45.85 -11.28
N ILE A 5 2.74 45.53 -11.46
CA ILE A 5 3.67 45.27 -10.35
C ILE A 5 3.91 46.55 -9.53
N LYS A 6 4.01 47.71 -10.19
CA LYS A 6 4.11 49.02 -9.50
C LYS A 6 2.85 49.36 -8.71
N ALA A 7 1.67 48.99 -9.21
CA ALA A 7 0.41 49.16 -8.51
C ALA A 7 0.32 48.25 -7.27
N ASP A 8 0.69 46.97 -7.40
CA ASP A 8 0.71 46.00 -6.30
C ASP A 8 1.74 46.36 -5.20
N LEU A 9 2.88 47.00 -5.56
CA LEU A 9 3.85 47.51 -4.57
C LEU A 9 3.36 48.76 -3.84
N ARG A 10 2.54 49.59 -4.50
CA ARG A 10 2.06 50.87 -3.95
C ARG A 10 0.89 50.68 -2.98
N ALA A 11 0.12 49.61 -3.16
CA ALA A 11 -0.91 49.17 -2.25
C ALA A 11 -0.71 47.67 -2.03
N PRO A 12 0.15 47.25 -1.07
CA PRO A 12 0.27 45.83 -0.77
C PRO A 12 -1.13 45.34 -0.41
N LYS A 13 -1.61 44.30 -1.09
CA LYS A 13 -2.84 43.61 -0.70
C LYS A 13 -2.66 43.23 0.76
N THR A 14 -3.37 43.90 1.65
CA THR A 14 -3.54 43.42 3.01
C THR A 14 -4.34 42.13 2.82
N ASN A 15 -3.66 40.98 2.86
CA ASN A 15 -4.29 39.67 2.84
C ASN A 15 -5.21 39.60 4.07
N THR A 16 -6.41 40.12 3.93
CA THR A 16 -7.49 39.97 4.91
C THR A 16 -8.06 38.56 4.82
N ASP A 17 -7.74 37.82 3.76
CA ASP A 17 -8.08 36.41 3.56
C ASP A 17 -7.22 35.46 4.41
N ASP A 18 -6.17 35.95 5.08
CA ASP A 18 -5.27 35.15 5.93
C ASP A 18 -5.69 35.14 7.42
N GLU A 19 -6.72 35.88 7.83
CA GLU A 19 -7.12 35.98 9.24
C GLU A 19 -7.65 34.65 9.80
N GLU A 20 -8.33 33.82 9.01
CA GLU A 20 -8.80 32.49 9.46
C GLU A 20 -7.64 31.50 9.65
N ARG A 21 -6.54 31.70 8.92
CA ARG A 21 -5.37 30.79 8.91
C ARG A 21 -4.29 31.20 9.89
N GLN A 22 -4.40 32.39 10.48
CA GLN A 22 -3.36 32.98 11.33
C GLN A 22 -3.94 33.44 12.67
N THR A 23 -3.17 33.21 13.72
CA THR A 23 -3.39 33.80 15.05
C THR A 23 -3.05 35.29 15.02
N ALA A 24 -3.47 36.05 16.02
CA ALA A 24 -3.15 37.48 16.15
C ALA A 24 -1.64 37.81 16.19
N VAL A 25 -0.76 36.81 16.32
CA VAL A 25 0.71 36.91 16.29
C VAL A 25 1.30 36.50 14.92
N GLY A 26 0.46 36.18 13.93
CA GLY A 26 0.88 35.78 12.58
C GLY A 26 1.33 34.33 12.43
N GLY A 27 1.23 33.52 13.50
CA GLY A 27 1.47 32.06 13.44
C GLY A 27 0.20 31.30 13.03
N PRO A 28 0.28 30.06 12.51
CA PRO A 28 -0.89 29.29 12.07
C PRO A 28 -1.96 29.15 13.17
N SER A 29 -3.24 29.33 12.85
CA SER A 29 -4.33 29.15 13.80
C SER A 29 -4.49 27.67 14.19
N LEU A 30 -4.92 27.39 15.42
CA LEU A 30 -5.15 26.02 15.89
C LEU A 30 -6.22 25.31 15.06
N GLU A 31 -7.26 26.03 14.66
CA GLU A 31 -8.33 25.53 13.79
C GLU A 31 -7.80 25.15 12.40
N TYR A 32 -6.91 25.97 11.83
CA TYR A 32 -6.23 25.64 10.58
C TYR A 32 -5.33 24.41 10.71
N LEU A 33 -4.57 24.29 11.80
CA LEU A 33 -3.73 23.11 12.05
C LEU A 33 -4.55 21.84 12.25
N ASP A 34 -5.68 21.91 12.97
CA ASP A 34 -6.60 20.78 13.15
C ASP A 34 -7.22 20.36 11.81
N LYS A 35 -7.67 21.31 11.00
CA LYS A 35 -8.19 21.04 9.64
C LYS A 35 -7.15 20.32 8.78
N VAL A 36 -5.92 20.83 8.72
CA VAL A 36 -4.81 20.22 7.96
C VAL A 36 -4.44 18.83 8.52
N ALA A 37 -4.46 18.64 9.83
CA ALA A 37 -4.18 17.35 10.45
C ALA A 37 -5.25 16.30 10.09
N ARG A 38 -6.53 16.68 10.10
CA ARG A 38 -7.64 15.81 9.68
C ARG A 38 -7.57 15.47 8.20
N GLU A 39 -7.30 16.44 7.33
CA GLU A 39 -7.12 16.22 5.89
C GLU A 39 -5.95 15.27 5.63
N ARG A 40 -4.79 15.47 6.29
CA ARG A 40 -3.65 14.55 6.16
C ARG A 40 -3.95 13.15 6.70
N ALA A 41 -4.70 13.04 7.79
CA ALA A 41 -5.11 11.75 8.33
C ALA A 41 -6.10 11.04 7.40
N ALA A 42 -7.01 11.77 6.76
CA ALA A 42 -7.94 11.24 5.77
C ALA A 42 -7.18 10.76 4.52
N ASN A 43 -6.24 11.55 4.01
CA ASN A 43 -5.43 11.16 2.84
C ASN A 43 -4.59 9.90 3.11
N ARG A 44 -3.92 9.80 4.27
CA ARG A 44 -3.19 8.57 4.64
C ARG A 44 -4.10 7.35 4.73
N ARG A 45 -5.34 7.52 5.19
CA ARG A 45 -6.33 6.43 5.24
C ARG A 45 -6.80 6.05 3.85
N ALA A 46 -6.99 7.02 2.95
CA ALA A 46 -7.36 6.77 1.56
C ALA A 46 -6.23 6.03 0.81
N ASP A 47 -4.98 6.47 0.97
CA ASP A 47 -3.81 5.82 0.38
C ASP A 47 -3.64 4.38 0.90
N ALA A 48 -3.81 4.17 2.21
CA ALA A 48 -3.74 2.84 2.81
C ALA A 48 -4.89 1.93 2.35
N ALA A 49 -6.10 2.47 2.20
CA ALA A 49 -7.24 1.70 1.71
C ALA A 49 -7.01 1.23 0.26
N LEU A 50 -6.50 2.12 -0.60
CA LEU A 50 -6.18 1.80 -1.99
C LEU A 50 -5.05 0.77 -2.09
N TRP A 51 -4.02 0.87 -1.23
CA TRP A 51 -2.96 -0.13 -1.15
C TRP A 51 -3.47 -1.51 -0.70
N ILE A 52 -4.35 -1.55 0.30
CA ILE A 52 -4.97 -2.81 0.77
C ILE A 52 -5.85 -3.43 -0.33
N GLU A 53 -6.61 -2.62 -1.05
CA GLU A 53 -7.47 -3.08 -2.14
C GLU A 53 -6.64 -3.68 -3.28
N GLN A 54 -5.58 -2.99 -3.71
CA GLN A 54 -4.64 -3.52 -4.69
C GLN A 54 -4.02 -4.84 -4.23
N ARG A 55 -3.60 -4.93 -2.96
CA ARG A 55 -3.00 -6.17 -2.43
C ARG A 55 -4.01 -7.31 -2.33
N ARG A 56 -5.29 -7.02 -2.11
CA ARG A 56 -6.35 -8.03 -2.11
C ARG A 56 -6.57 -8.62 -3.50
N GLU A 57 -6.54 -7.79 -4.54
CA GLU A 57 -6.65 -8.25 -5.93
C GLU A 57 -5.47 -9.16 -6.30
N GLU A 58 -4.24 -8.76 -5.96
CA GLU A 58 -3.05 -9.59 -6.17
C GLU A 58 -3.12 -10.94 -5.43
N ILE A 59 -3.62 -10.95 -4.19
CA ILE A 59 -3.80 -12.19 -3.43
C ILE A 59 -4.90 -13.06 -4.04
N ALA A 60 -6.00 -12.46 -4.49
CA ALA A 60 -7.09 -13.21 -5.12
C ALA A 60 -6.63 -13.90 -6.40
N ASP A 61 -5.85 -13.21 -7.23
CA ASP A 61 -5.24 -13.79 -8.44
C ASP A 61 -4.36 -15.00 -8.09
N ILE A 62 -3.46 -14.86 -7.11
CA ILE A 62 -2.61 -15.97 -6.63
C ILE A 62 -3.44 -17.16 -6.13
N VAL A 63 -4.50 -16.90 -5.37
CA VAL A 63 -5.36 -17.97 -4.83
C VAL A 63 -6.13 -18.67 -5.96
N ASP A 64 -6.59 -17.93 -6.96
CA ASP A 64 -7.37 -18.48 -8.07
C ASP A 64 -6.48 -19.23 -9.09
N THR A 65 -5.25 -18.77 -9.30
CA THR A 65 -4.31 -19.38 -10.28
C THR A 65 -3.33 -20.37 -9.66
N GLY A 66 -3.24 -20.45 -8.34
CA GLY A 66 -2.18 -21.15 -7.62
C GLY A 66 -0.93 -20.28 -7.48
N GLY A 67 -0.27 -20.37 -6.32
CA GLY A 67 0.94 -19.65 -6.01
C GLY A 67 2.21 -20.32 -6.53
N TYR A 68 3.33 -19.69 -6.21
CA TYR A 68 4.65 -20.22 -6.56
C TYR A 68 4.91 -21.53 -5.81
N GLY A 69 4.99 -22.64 -6.54
CA GLY A 69 5.11 -23.99 -5.98
C GLY A 69 3.81 -24.80 -6.00
N ASP A 70 2.65 -24.14 -6.13
CA ASP A 70 1.36 -24.81 -6.28
C ASP A 70 1.12 -25.18 -7.75
N VAL A 71 1.59 -24.34 -8.68
CA VAL A 71 1.55 -24.59 -10.13
C VAL A 71 2.94 -24.65 -10.75
N ASP A 72 3.07 -25.46 -11.78
CA ASP A 72 4.30 -25.55 -12.59
C ASP A 72 4.46 -24.38 -13.59
N THR A 73 5.49 -24.43 -14.43
CA THR A 73 5.75 -23.39 -15.44
C THR A 73 4.69 -23.31 -16.54
N GLU A 74 3.85 -24.32 -16.67
CA GLU A 74 2.75 -24.40 -17.64
C GLU A 74 1.40 -24.05 -17.00
N GLY A 75 1.37 -23.75 -15.69
CA GLY A 75 0.16 -23.41 -14.93
C GLY A 75 -0.66 -24.62 -14.48
N VAL A 76 -0.07 -25.82 -14.48
CA VAL A 76 -0.71 -27.06 -14.03
C VAL A 76 -0.55 -27.18 -12.52
N SER A 77 -1.67 -27.41 -11.80
CA SER A 77 -1.65 -27.63 -10.35
C SER A 77 -0.90 -28.92 -9.99
N ASN A 78 -0.08 -28.81 -8.95
CA ASN A 78 0.64 -29.89 -8.32
C ASN A 78 -0.23 -30.69 -7.33
N ASP A 79 -1.45 -30.24 -7.01
CA ASP A 79 -2.35 -30.93 -6.06
C ASP A 79 -2.52 -32.43 -6.36
N PRO A 80 -2.73 -32.86 -7.63
CA PRO A 80 -2.90 -34.29 -7.93
C PRO A 80 -1.65 -35.13 -7.66
N TRP A 81 -0.47 -34.51 -7.71
CA TRP A 81 0.81 -35.18 -7.45
C TRP A 81 1.07 -35.31 -5.94
N LEU A 82 0.56 -34.35 -5.14
CA LEU A 82 0.65 -34.41 -3.68
C LEU A 82 -0.26 -35.47 -3.07
N GLU A 83 -1.38 -35.80 -3.74
CA GLU A 83 -2.32 -36.84 -3.31
C GLU A 83 -1.94 -38.25 -3.81
N GLN A 84 -0.93 -38.36 -4.68
CA GLN A 84 -0.49 -39.63 -5.22
C GLN A 84 0.28 -40.42 -4.16
N ASP A 85 -0.20 -41.62 -3.84
CA ASP A 85 0.58 -42.60 -3.07
C ASP A 85 1.83 -43.00 -3.85
N LEU A 86 2.95 -43.17 -3.14
CA LEU A 86 4.17 -43.72 -3.74
C LEU A 86 3.92 -45.14 -4.28
N ASP A 87 4.58 -45.47 -5.39
CA ASP A 87 4.57 -46.83 -5.92
C ASP A 87 5.26 -47.81 -4.94
N GLU A 88 4.96 -49.11 -5.03
CA GLU A 88 5.46 -50.13 -4.07
C GLU A 88 7.00 -50.23 -3.99
N ASP A 89 7.72 -49.71 -4.98
CA ASP A 89 9.17 -49.67 -5.07
C ASP A 89 9.77 -48.25 -4.97
N GLU A 90 8.94 -47.22 -4.73
CA GLU A 90 9.39 -45.85 -4.48
C GLU A 90 9.51 -45.55 -2.98
N GLU A 91 10.62 -44.94 -2.57
CA GLU A 91 10.86 -44.48 -1.20
C GLU A 91 10.64 -42.96 -1.13
N GLU A 92 10.13 -42.47 0.01
CA GLU A 92 10.01 -41.02 0.26
C GLU A 92 11.41 -40.36 0.14
N ASP A 93 11.48 -39.27 -0.60
CA ASP A 93 12.73 -38.50 -0.72
C ASP A 93 12.95 -37.69 0.57
N GLU A 94 13.61 -38.33 1.55
CA GLU A 94 13.95 -37.73 2.84
C GLU A 94 14.80 -36.44 2.69
N GLU A 95 15.55 -36.26 1.60
CA GLU A 95 16.32 -35.04 1.36
C GLU A 95 15.39 -33.88 0.97
N VAL A 96 14.44 -34.14 0.06
CA VAL A 96 13.42 -33.17 -0.35
C VAL A 96 12.49 -32.83 0.81
N THR A 97 12.00 -33.84 1.54
CA THR A 97 11.13 -33.65 2.71
C THR A 97 11.81 -32.77 3.76
N ARG A 98 13.08 -33.06 4.08
CA ARG A 98 13.87 -32.24 5.02
C ARG A 98 14.10 -30.81 4.52
N LYS A 99 14.27 -30.61 3.22
CA LYS A 99 14.46 -29.29 2.62
C LYS A 99 13.17 -28.45 2.64
N LEU A 100 12.00 -29.10 2.51
CA LEU A 100 10.70 -28.43 2.50
C LEU A 100 10.16 -28.15 3.90
N TYR A 101 10.24 -29.13 4.80
CA TYR A 101 9.62 -29.06 6.13
C TYR A 101 10.62 -28.85 7.27
N GLY A 102 11.91 -29.05 7.02
CA GLY A 102 12.96 -29.04 8.04
C GLY A 102 13.28 -30.44 8.56
N ASP A 103 14.24 -30.55 9.48
CA ASP A 103 14.37 -31.76 10.30
C ASP A 103 13.15 -31.77 11.24
N ASP A 104 12.15 -32.59 10.94
CA ASP A 104 11.00 -32.80 11.84
C ASP A 104 11.49 -33.27 13.22
N ASP A 105 10.98 -32.60 14.27
CA ASP A 105 11.02 -32.98 15.68
C ASP A 105 9.58 -33.29 16.13
#